data_AF-A0A2G9NU93-F1
#
_entry.id   AF-A0A2G9NU93-F1
#
_cell.length_a   1.000
_cell.length_b   1.000
_cell.length_c   1.000
_cell.angle_alpha   90.00
_cell.angle_beta   90.00
_cell.angle_gamma   90.00
#
_symmetry.space_group_name_H-M   'P 1'
#
loop_
_entity.id
_entity.type
_entity.pdbx_description
1 polymer ?
#
loop_
_entity_poly.entity_id
_entity_poly.type
_entity_poly.pdbx_seq_one_letter_code
_entity_poly.pdbx_strand_id
1 'polypeptide(L)'
;MTDKTRLIEIYERGGTFTSVFRKFTGQKKDYNVKDLSLVRQLLSNEKARLLHVIKMKQPNSLYALAKFLERDFKTVREDILLLRKFGFIDLIEEKSGKRRTHKPVLTANSINIIIRI
;
A
#
# COMPACT_ATOMS: atom_id res chain seq x y z
N MET A 1 7.48 -17.48 15.21
CA MET A 1 6.86 -16.25 14.67
C MET A 1 5.76 -16.70 13.71
N THR A 2 4.52 -16.29 13.93
CA THR A 2 3.38 -16.75 13.12
C THR A 2 3.47 -16.08 11.75
N ASP A 3 3.66 -16.87 10.68
CA ASP A 3 3.64 -16.34 9.31
C ASP A 3 2.25 -15.83 8.96
N LYS A 4 2.10 -14.50 8.92
CA LYS A 4 0.86 -13.84 8.55
C LYS A 4 0.85 -13.60 7.04
N THR A 5 -0.07 -14.27 6.35
CA THR A 5 -0.34 -14.08 4.92
C THR A 5 -1.61 -13.27 4.75
N ARG A 6 -1.62 -12.26 3.86
CA ARG A 6 -2.83 -11.56 3.44
C ARG A 6 -3.24 -12.00 2.04
N LEU A 7 -4.52 -12.34 1.88
CA LEU A 7 -5.12 -12.72 0.60
C LEU A 7 -6.09 -11.63 0.13
N ILE A 8 -5.93 -11.19 -1.12
CA ILE A 8 -6.91 -10.35 -1.82
C ILE A 8 -7.37 -11.13 -3.05
N GLU A 9 -8.66 -11.47 -3.10
CA GLU A 9 -9.29 -12.11 -4.27
C GLU A 9 -10.07 -11.07 -5.09
N ILE A 10 -9.75 -10.98 -6.38
CA ILE A 10 -10.46 -10.13 -7.35
C ILE A 10 -11.05 -11.05 -8.43
N TYR A 11 -12.35 -10.92 -8.70
CA TYR A 11 -13.07 -11.70 -9.72
C TYR A 11 -13.33 -10.81 -10.95
N GLU A 12 -12.79 -11.18 -12.11
CA GLU A 12 -12.96 -10.45 -13.38
C GLU A 12 -13.79 -11.28 -14.37
N ARG A 13 -15.02 -10.86 -14.70
CA ARG A 13 -15.91 -11.60 -15.64
C ARG A 13 -15.73 -11.22 -17.13
N GLY A 14 -14.65 -10.54 -17.50
CA GLY A 14 -14.56 -9.79 -18.76
C GLY A 14 -13.43 -10.15 -19.72
N GLY A 15 -12.58 -11.12 -19.40
CA GLY A 15 -11.56 -11.64 -20.30
C GLY A 15 -10.47 -10.66 -20.75
N THR A 16 -10.28 -9.50 -20.10
CA THR A 16 -9.14 -8.62 -20.37
C THR A 16 -8.69 -7.81 -19.14
N PHE A 17 -7.49 -8.13 -18.63
CA PHE A 17 -6.74 -7.29 -17.67
C PHE A 17 -6.51 -5.84 -18.15
N THR A 18 -6.83 -5.54 -19.41
CA THR A 18 -6.83 -4.16 -19.94
C THR A 18 -7.82 -3.26 -19.21
N SER A 19 -8.90 -3.79 -18.65
CA SER A 19 -9.78 -3.05 -17.73
C SER A 19 -9.08 -2.71 -16.42
N VAL A 20 -8.08 -3.51 -15.99
CA VAL A 20 -7.32 -3.33 -14.76
C VAL A 20 -6.04 -2.48 -14.94
N PHE A 21 -5.45 -2.45 -16.14
CA PHE A 21 -4.13 -1.84 -16.37
C PHE A 21 -3.98 -0.94 -17.61
N ARG A 22 -5.03 -0.59 -18.38
CA ARG A 22 -4.87 0.38 -19.50
C ARG A 22 -4.76 1.83 -19.01
N LYS A 23 -3.82 2.56 -19.64
CA LYS A 23 -3.79 4.03 -19.67
C LYS A 23 -5.18 4.56 -20.03
N PHE A 24 -5.66 5.51 -19.23
CA PHE A 24 -6.86 6.31 -19.42
C PHE A 24 -6.88 6.95 -20.81
N THR A 25 -7.59 6.34 -21.75
CA THR A 25 -8.10 7.01 -22.95
C THR A 25 -9.53 6.53 -23.12
N GLY A 26 -10.47 7.45 -22.88
CA GLY A 26 -11.85 7.12 -22.52
C GLY A 26 -12.60 6.28 -23.54
N GLN A 27 -13.48 5.42 -23.04
CA GLN A 27 -14.92 5.52 -23.30
C GLN A 27 -15.71 4.59 -22.37
N LYS A 28 -16.94 5.05 -22.13
CA LYS A 28 -17.95 4.67 -21.14
C LYS A 28 -18.27 3.16 -21.08
N LYS A 29 -18.23 2.60 -19.87
CA LYS A 29 -19.24 1.69 -19.30
C LYS A 29 -18.99 1.56 -17.79
N ASP A 30 -20.05 1.70 -17.00
CA ASP A 30 -20.06 1.80 -15.54
C ASP A 30 -19.54 0.54 -14.82
N TYR A 31 -18.23 0.37 -14.81
CA TYR A 31 -17.52 -0.39 -13.78
C TYR A 31 -16.82 0.60 -12.87
N ASN A 32 -16.94 0.35 -11.56
CA ASN A 32 -16.59 1.24 -10.46
C ASN A 32 -15.16 1.82 -10.60
N VAL A 33 -15.02 2.93 -11.32
CA VAL A 33 -13.74 3.55 -11.73
C VAL A 33 -12.83 3.83 -10.52
N LYS A 34 -13.44 3.97 -9.33
CA LYS A 34 -12.75 4.13 -8.05
C LYS A 34 -11.93 2.89 -7.66
N ASP A 35 -12.46 1.68 -7.80
CA ASP A 35 -11.81 0.45 -7.31
C ASP A 35 -10.58 0.10 -8.14
N LEU A 36 -10.66 0.35 -9.44
CA LEU A 36 -9.56 0.22 -10.39
C LEU A 36 -8.42 1.21 -10.13
N SER A 37 -8.75 2.48 -9.94
CA SER A 37 -7.76 3.52 -9.64
C SER A 37 -6.98 3.18 -8.36
N LEU A 38 -7.68 2.61 -7.38
CA LEU A 38 -7.10 2.21 -6.10
C LEU A 38 -6.09 1.06 -6.23
N VAL A 39 -6.38 0.00 -6.99
CA VAL A 39 -5.44 -1.11 -7.21
C VAL A 39 -4.18 -0.61 -7.93
N ARG A 40 -4.32 0.21 -8.96
CA ARG A 40 -3.16 0.80 -9.66
C ARG A 40 -2.33 1.70 -8.76
N GLN A 41 -2.97 2.51 -7.91
CA GLN A 41 -2.28 3.35 -6.93
C GLN A 41 -1.55 2.52 -5.87
N LEU A 42 -2.09 1.36 -5.53
CA LEU A 42 -1.55 0.42 -4.56
C LEU A 42 -0.32 -0.34 -5.07
N LEU A 43 -0.32 -0.71 -6.36
CA LEU A 43 0.72 -1.50 -7.01
C LEU A 43 1.81 -0.65 -7.71
N SER A 44 2.00 0.61 -7.29
CA SER A 44 3.05 1.45 -7.87
C SER A 44 4.44 1.11 -7.34
N ASN A 45 5.48 1.40 -8.13
CA ASN A 45 6.89 1.23 -7.74
C ASN A 45 7.21 1.94 -6.42
N GLU A 46 6.62 3.12 -6.21
CA GLU A 46 6.79 3.86 -4.97
C GLU A 46 6.21 3.12 -3.76
N LYS A 47 5.05 2.46 -3.91
CA LYS A 47 4.47 1.64 -2.83
C LYS A 47 5.31 0.40 -2.55
N ALA A 48 5.81 -0.25 -3.60
CA ALA A 48 6.74 -1.38 -3.45
C ALA A 48 8.02 -0.97 -2.72
N ARG A 49 8.61 0.17 -3.10
CA ARG A 49 9.79 0.75 -2.42
C ARG A 49 9.49 1.07 -0.95
N LEU A 50 8.32 1.61 -0.65
CA LEU A 50 7.87 1.92 0.70
C LEU A 50 7.81 0.67 1.58
N LEU A 51 7.14 -0.38 1.09
CA LEU A 51 7.04 -1.68 1.78
C LEU A 51 8.42 -2.32 2.00
N HIS A 52 9.29 -2.27 0.98
CA HIS A 52 10.64 -2.78 1.06
C HIS A 52 11.49 -2.04 2.12
N VAL A 53 11.45 -0.70 2.13
CA VAL A 53 12.20 0.11 3.10
C VAL A 53 11.69 -0.14 4.53
N ILE A 54 10.38 -0.24 4.75
CA ILE A 54 9.84 -0.58 6.07
C ILE A 54 10.38 -1.94 6.53
N LYS A 55 10.38 -2.95 5.66
CA LYS A 55 10.89 -4.30 5.98
C LYS A 55 12.38 -4.28 6.33
N MET A 56 13.19 -3.60 5.52
CA MET A 56 14.65 -3.66 5.59
C MET A 56 15.27 -2.69 6.59
N LYS A 57 14.68 -1.50 6.78
CA LYS A 57 15.22 -0.43 7.62
C LYS A 57 14.48 -0.23 8.93
N GLN A 58 13.27 -0.81 9.07
CA GLN A 58 12.45 -0.76 10.29
C GLN A 58 12.40 0.64 10.93
N PRO A 59 11.97 1.67 10.19
CA PRO A 59 11.98 3.05 10.68
C PRO A 59 11.12 3.20 11.93
N ASN A 60 11.64 3.93 12.92
CA ASN A 60 10.95 4.19 14.19
C ASN A 60 9.79 5.21 14.09
N SER A 61 9.66 5.87 12.94
CA SER A 61 8.64 6.90 12.71
C SER A 61 8.40 7.12 11.22
N LEU A 62 7.26 7.72 10.87
CA LEU A 62 7.00 8.19 9.51
C LEU A 62 8.02 9.22 9.02
N TYR A 63 8.60 10.02 9.91
CA TYR A 63 9.62 10.99 9.56
C TYR A 63 10.95 10.31 9.20
N ALA A 64 11.35 9.28 9.97
CA ALA A 64 12.52 8.47 9.62
C ALA A 64 12.32 7.73 8.29
N LEU A 65 11.12 7.18 8.05
CA LEU A 65 10.77 6.56 6.78
C LEU A 65 10.91 7.54 5.60
N ALA A 66 10.40 8.77 5.74
CA ALA A 66 10.53 9.80 4.72
C ALA A 66 12.00 10.15 4.43
N LYS A 67 12.85 10.21 5.46
CA LYS A 67 14.29 10.39 5.30
C LYS A 67 14.95 9.24 4.55
N PHE A 68 14.63 7.98 4.88
CA PHE A 68 15.18 6.81 4.16
C PHE A 68 14.76 6.75 2.70
N LEU A 69 13.58 7.28 2.38
CA LEU A 69 13.07 7.33 1.01
C LEU A 69 13.56 8.54 0.23
N GLU A 70 14.18 9.51 0.90
CA GLU A 70 14.53 10.83 0.35
C GLU A 70 13.32 11.53 -0.28
N ARG A 71 12.16 11.44 0.40
CA ARG A 71 10.89 11.99 -0.06
C ARG A 71 10.28 12.93 0.96
N ASP A 72 9.43 13.82 0.47
CA ASP A 72 8.64 14.72 1.31
C ASP A 72 7.73 13.93 2.27
N PHE A 73 7.66 14.39 3.52
CA PHE A 73 6.93 13.72 4.59
C PHE A 73 5.42 13.62 4.32
N LYS A 74 4.81 14.67 3.76
CA LYS A 74 3.37 14.67 3.47
C LYS A 74 3.03 13.59 2.45
N THR A 75 3.83 13.48 1.40
CA THR A 75 3.64 12.46 0.36
C THR A 75 3.80 11.04 0.91
N VAL A 76 4.83 10.80 1.74
CA VAL A 76 5.02 9.50 2.39
C VAL A 76 3.87 9.18 3.34
N ARG A 77 3.37 10.17 4.09
CA ARG A 77 2.22 9.99 4.97
C ARG A 77 0.96 9.61 4.20
N GLU A 78 0.68 10.26 3.08
CA GLU A 78 -0.47 9.92 2.22
C GLU A 78 -0.37 8.48 1.70
N ASP A 79 0.82 8.08 1.23
CA ASP A 79 1.09 6.73 0.75
C ASP A 79 0.90 5.67 1.86
N ILE A 80 1.35 5.97 3.09
CA ILE A 80 1.17 5.12 4.26
C ILE A 80 -0.30 4.97 4.64
N LEU A 81 -1.07 6.07 4.63
CA LEU A 81 -2.50 6.02 4.97
C LEU A 81 -3.28 5.18 3.95
N LEU A 82 -2.91 5.25 2.67
CA LEU A 82 -3.47 4.40 1.63
C LEU A 82 -3.15 2.92 1.92
N LEU A 83 -1.88 2.58 2.13
CA LEU A 83 -1.44 1.21 2.43
C LEU A 83 -2.09 0.66 3.72
N ARG A 84 -2.30 1.52 4.72
CA ARG A 84 -3.03 1.19 5.94
C ARG A 84 -4.50 0.89 5.69
N LYS A 85 -5.15 1.62 4.78
CA LYS A 85 -6.55 1.36 4.37
C LYS A 85 -6.71 -0.04 3.77
N PHE A 86 -5.71 -0.52 3.01
CA PHE A 86 -5.67 -1.89 2.48
C PHE A 86 -5.11 -2.91 3.48
N GLY A 87 -4.75 -2.45 4.68
CA GLY A 87 -4.23 -3.26 5.76
C GLY A 87 -2.81 -3.77 5.52
N PHE A 88 -2.05 -3.28 4.55
CA PHE A 88 -0.66 -3.72 4.33
C PHE A 88 0.27 -3.23 5.44
N ILE A 89 -0.07 -2.08 6.02
CA ILE A 89 0.69 -1.41 7.06
C ILE A 89 -0.23 -1.10 8.24
N ASP A 90 0.31 -1.10 9.45
CA ASP A 90 -0.30 -0.44 10.60
C ASP A 90 0.65 0.58 11.22
N LEU A 91 0.10 1.46 12.06
CA LEU A 91 0.84 2.50 12.77
C LEU A 91 0.72 2.26 14.28
N ILE A 92 1.80 1.78 14.86
CA ILE A 92 1.89 1.60 16.31
C ILE A 92 2.29 2.94 16.93
N GLU A 93 1.49 3.41 17.90
CA GLU A 93 1.86 4.58 18.71
C GLU A 93 2.90 4.16 19.75
N GLU A 94 4.10 4.73 19.66
CA GLU A 94 5.15 4.58 20.66
C GLU A 94 5.26 5.91 21.45
N LYS A 95 5.36 5.80 22.78
CA LYS A 95 5.58 6.94 23.67
C LYS A 95 7.00 6.90 24.19
N SER A 96 7.73 7.99 24.00
CA SER A 96 9.03 8.21 24.63
C SER A 96 8.98 9.54 25.36
N GLY A 97 8.83 9.46 26.69
CA GLY A 97 8.56 10.62 27.54
C GLY A 97 7.28 11.35 27.12
N LYS A 98 7.39 12.65 26.81
CA LYS A 98 6.27 13.49 26.34
C LYS A 98 5.97 13.36 24.85
N ARG A 99 6.80 12.67 24.06
CA ARG A 99 6.65 12.57 22.61
C ARG A 99 5.88 11.31 22.24
N ARG A 100 4.94 11.44 21.31
CA ARG A 100 4.22 10.34 20.66
C ARG A 100 4.69 10.22 19.22
N THR A 101 5.04 9.00 18.81
CA THR A 101 5.50 8.70 17.45
C THR A 101 4.68 7.57 16.85
N HIS A 102 4.44 7.64 15.54
CA HIS A 102 3.77 6.57 14.81
C HIS A 102 4.79 5.78 14.02
N LYS A 103 5.03 4.55 14.46
CA LYS A 103 5.94 3.61 13.84
C LYS A 103 5.18 2.78 12.79
N PRO A 104 5.58 2.84 11.51
CA PRO A 104 4.98 1.99 10.48
C PRO A 104 5.48 0.56 10.61
N VAL A 105 4.55 -0.40 10.61
CA VAL A 105 4.85 -1.83 10.65
C VAL A 105 4.11 -2.56 9.53
N LEU A 106 4.77 -3.55 8.94
CA LEU A 106 4.09 -4.46 8.02
C LEU A 106 3.18 -5.39 8.82
N THR A 107 1.97 -5.59 8.33
CA THR A 107 0.98 -6.45 9.02
C THR A 107 1.09 -7.92 8.61
N ALA A 108 1.85 -8.21 7.55
CA ALA A 108 1.99 -9.52 6.94
C ALA A 108 3.40 -9.71 6.38
N ASN A 109 3.85 -10.96 6.35
CA ASN A 109 5.14 -11.37 5.81
C ASN A 109 5.06 -11.53 4.28
N SER A 110 3.88 -11.92 3.79
CA SER A 110 3.54 -12.14 2.40
C SER A 110 2.18 -11.51 2.07
N ILE A 111 2.08 -10.98 0.85
CA ILE A 111 0.84 -10.44 0.29
C ILE A 111 0.57 -11.22 -1.00
N ASN A 112 -0.53 -11.98 -1.00
CA ASN A 112 -0.99 -12.73 -2.16
C ASN A 112 -2.17 -11.98 -2.79
N ILE A 113 -1.99 -11.58 -4.04
CA ILE A 113 -3.05 -10.97 -4.85
C ILE A 113 -3.42 -12.01 -5.89
N ILE A 114 -4.63 -12.56 -5.76
CA ILE A 114 -5.16 -13.54 -6.69
C ILE A 114 -6.22 -12.83 -7.54
N ILE A 115 -5.99 -12.82 -8.84
CA ILE A 115 -6.98 -12.34 -9.81
C ILE A 115 -7.48 -13.56 -10.56
N ARG A 116 -8.76 -13.87 -10.40
CA ARG A 116 -9.44 -14.96 -11.11
C ARG A 116 -10.24 -14.36 -12.27
N ILE A 117 -9.96 -14.84 -13.47
CA ILE A 117 -10.66 -14.51 -14.72
C ILE A 117 -11.53 -15.70 -15.10
#